data_AF-A0A0U2ZXF9-F1
#
_entry.id   AF-A0A0U2ZXF9-F1
#
_cell.length_a   1.000
_cell.length_b   1.000
_cell.length_c   1.000
_cell.angle_alpha   90.00
_cell.angle_beta   90.00
_cell.angle_gamma   90.00
#
_symmetry.space_group_name_H-M   'P 1'
#
loop_
_entity.id
_entity.type
_entity.pdbx_description
1 polymer ?
#
loop_
_entity_poly.entity_id
_entity_poly.type
_entity_poly.pdbx_seq_one_letter_code
_entity_poly.pdbx_strand_id
1 'polypeptide(L)'
;LPVITTRRCNGAAELFHDGADMLLIDDPAAEDALYERAEALYDERFRQQIGVAARKVALRNPIERNVSEIVRLYEHRAPRRLVA
;
A
#
# COMPACT_ATOMS: atom_id res chain seq x y z
N LEU A 1 8.91 -6.78 -6.19
CA LEU A 1 8.10 -7.90 -5.68
C LEU A 1 6.65 -7.53 -5.95
N PRO A 2 5.89 -8.35 -6.70
CA PRO A 2 4.44 -8.19 -6.81
C PRO A 2 3.77 -8.40 -5.43
N VAL A 3 2.63 -7.77 -5.18
CA VAL A 3 1.88 -7.92 -3.93
C VAL A 3 0.41 -8.20 -4.23
N ILE A 4 -0.15 -9.18 -3.53
CA ILE A 4 -1.58 -9.43 -3.43
C ILE A 4 -1.99 -9.03 -2.02
N THR A 5 -3.03 -8.21 -1.88
CA THR A 5 -3.56 -7.82 -0.57
C THR A 5 -5.05 -7.54 -0.64
N THR A 6 -5.65 -7.19 0.50
CA THR A 6 -7.08 -6.90 0.59
C THR A 6 -7.34 -5.40 0.50
N ARG A 7 -8.41 -5.01 -0.21
CA ARG A 7 -8.74 -3.60 -0.46
C ARG A 7 -9.13 -2.86 0.82
N ARG A 8 -9.84 -3.53 1.75
CA ARG A 8 -10.43 -2.89 2.93
C ARG A 8 -9.73 -3.19 4.25
N CYS A 9 -8.81 -4.16 4.28
CA CYS A 9 -8.10 -4.53 5.50
C CYS A 9 -6.64 -4.05 5.51
N ASN A 10 -6.15 -3.48 4.41
CA ASN A 10 -4.81 -2.94 4.31
C ASN A 10 -4.86 -1.45 3.96
N GLY A 11 -4.49 -0.59 4.92
CA GLY A 11 -4.48 0.86 4.70
C GLY A 11 -3.50 1.32 3.62
N ALA A 12 -2.46 0.54 3.32
CA ALA A 12 -1.58 0.86 2.21
C ALA A 12 -2.28 0.72 0.85
N ALA A 13 -3.33 -0.12 0.74
CA ALA A 13 -4.04 -0.38 -0.51
C ALA A 13 -4.65 0.88 -1.13
N GLU A 14 -4.92 1.92 -0.33
CA GLU A 14 -5.42 3.23 -0.80
C GLU A 14 -4.43 3.97 -1.73
N LEU A 15 -3.15 3.60 -1.67
CA LEU A 15 -2.10 4.21 -2.49
C LEU A 15 -1.92 3.52 -3.85
N PHE A 16 -2.57 2.37 -4.04
CA PHE A 16 -2.34 1.47 -5.17
C PHE A 16 -3.61 1.31 -6.03
N HIS A 17 -3.42 0.82 -7.25
CA HIS A 17 -4.44 0.60 -8.26
C HIS A 17 -4.44 -0.88 -8.69
N ASP A 18 -5.62 -1.48 -8.56
CA ASP A 18 -5.80 -2.90 -8.85
C ASP A 18 -5.43 -3.25 -10.30
N GLY A 19 -4.61 -4.28 -10.48
CA GLY A 19 -4.11 -4.78 -11.77
C GLY A 19 -2.97 -3.96 -12.39
N ALA A 20 -2.70 -2.75 -11.91
CA ALA A 20 -1.65 -1.87 -12.47
C ALA A 20 -0.36 -1.90 -11.66
N ASP A 21 -0.46 -1.75 -10.34
CA ASP A 21 0.68 -1.68 -9.43
C ASP A 21 0.49 -2.56 -8.17
N MET A 22 -0.67 -3.20 -8.02
CA MET A 22 -0.97 -4.17 -6.96
C MET A 22 -2.15 -5.07 -7.40
N LEU A 23 -2.31 -6.24 -6.79
CA LEU A 23 -3.52 -7.05 -6.94
C LEU A 23 -4.34 -6.96 -5.65
N LEU A 24 -5.59 -6.51 -5.76
CA LEU A 24 -6.49 -6.31 -4.63
C LEU A 24 -7.63 -7.32 -4.60
N ILE A 25 -7.89 -7.89 -3.43
CA ILE A 25 -9.05 -8.75 -3.17
C ILE A 25 -10.01 -8.00 -2.24
N ASP A 26 -11.32 -8.05 -2.52
CA ASP A 26 -12.30 -7.36 -1.68
C ASP A 26 -12.62 -8.10 -0.39
N ASP A 27 -12.90 -9.40 -0.50
CA ASP A 27 -13.21 -10.27 0.62
C ASP A 27 -12.01 -11.15 0.99
N PRO A 28 -11.40 -11.00 2.19
CA PRO A 28 -10.31 -11.88 2.64
C PRO A 28 -10.69 -13.36 2.72
N ALA A 29 -11.98 -13.69 2.82
CA ALA A 29 -12.45 -15.07 2.88
C ALA A 29 -12.70 -15.69 1.49
N ALA A 30 -12.60 -14.92 0.40
CA ALA A 30 -12.78 -15.42 -0.96
C ALA A 30 -11.50 -16.10 -1.47
N GLU A 31 -11.33 -17.37 -1.13
CA GLU A 31 -10.18 -18.19 -1.55
C GLU A 31 -10.02 -18.24 -3.08
N ASP A 32 -11.12 -18.36 -3.82
CA ASP A 32 -11.12 -18.38 -5.29
C ASP A 32 -10.51 -17.09 -5.87
N ALA A 33 -10.85 -15.93 -5.29
CA ALA A 33 -10.30 -14.65 -5.72
C ALA A 33 -8.79 -14.57 -5.45
N LEU A 34 -8.31 -15.12 -4.33
CA LEU A 34 -6.87 -15.22 -4.05
C LEU A 34 -6.16 -16.10 -5.08
N TYR A 35 -6.76 -17.24 -5.42
CA TYR A 35 -6.22 -18.17 -6.40
C TYR A 35 -6.12 -17.51 -7.78
N GLU A 36 -7.17 -16.86 -8.26
CA GLU A 36 -7.17 -16.12 -9.54
C GLU A 36 -6.06 -15.05 -9.59
N ARG A 37 -5.86 -14.29 -8.49
CA ARG A 37 -4.78 -13.29 -8.43
C ARG A 37 -3.40 -13.93 -8.42
N ALA A 38 -3.24 -15.05 -7.74
CA ALA A 38 -1.98 -15.79 -7.70
C ALA A 38 -1.64 -16.38 -9.07
N GLU A 39 -2.60 -16.95 -9.79
CA GLU A 39 -2.41 -17.48 -11.15
C GLU A 39 -1.97 -16.40 -12.14
N ALA A 40 -2.53 -15.19 -12.04
CA ALA A 40 -2.10 -14.08 -12.89
C ALA A 40 -0.59 -13.79 -12.77
N LEU A 41 0.00 -14.05 -11.59
CA LEU A 41 1.43 -13.88 -11.36
C LEU A 41 2.30 -15.00 -11.93
N TYR A 42 1.73 -16.06 -12.51
CA TYR A 42 2.50 -17.07 -13.25
C TYR A 42 3.06 -16.51 -14.57
N ASP A 43 2.39 -15.54 -15.18
CA ASP A 43 2.95 -14.77 -16.29
C ASP A 43 4.14 -13.93 -15.78
N GLU A 44 5.34 -14.28 -16.21
CA GLU A 44 6.57 -13.62 -15.77
C GLU A 44 6.61 -12.15 -16.17
N ARG A 45 6.15 -11.81 -17.37
CA ARG A 45 6.16 -10.44 -17.87
C ARG A 45 5.25 -9.57 -17.02
N PHE A 46 4.03 -10.04 -16.77
CA PHE A 46 3.08 -9.36 -15.91
C PHE A 46 3.64 -9.20 -14.49
N ARG A 47 4.17 -10.29 -13.92
CA ARG A 47 4.78 -10.31 -12.58
C ARG A 47 5.90 -9.29 -12.43
N GLN A 48 6.76 -9.15 -13.44
CA GLN A 48 7.84 -8.16 -13.44
C GLN A 48 7.29 -6.74 -13.58
N GLN A 49 6.37 -6.51 -14.51
CA GLN A 49 5.75 -5.21 -14.78
C GLN A 49 5.07 -4.64 -13.53
N ILE A 50 4.19 -5.43 -12.91
CA ILE A 50 3.46 -5.00 -11.71
C ILE A 50 4.41 -4.78 -10.53
N GLY A 51 5.46 -5.60 -10.39
CA GLY A 51 6.48 -5.42 -9.35
C GLY A 51 7.29 -4.12 -9.49
N VAL A 52 7.57 -3.69 -10.72
CA VAL A 52 8.24 -2.39 -10.99
C VAL A 52 7.28 -1.23 -10.73
N ALA A 53 6.02 -1.37 -11.13
CA ALA A 53 4.99 -0.35 -10.87
C ALA A 53 4.75 -0.16 -9.37
N ALA A 54 4.59 -1.25 -8.61
CA ALA A 54 4.47 -1.25 -7.15
C ALA A 54 5.63 -0.48 -6.48
N ARG A 55 6.86 -0.74 -6.92
CA ARG A 55 8.05 -0.06 -6.40
C ARG A 55 8.01 1.45 -6.66
N LYS A 56 7.53 1.88 -7.83
CA LYS A 56 7.41 3.31 -8.14
C LYS A 56 6.42 4.01 -7.21
N VAL A 57 5.30 3.36 -6.88
CA VAL A 57 4.32 3.89 -5.92
C VAL A 57 4.93 3.97 -4.51
N ALA A 58 5.61 2.92 -4.06
CA ALA A 58 6.27 2.89 -2.75
C ALA A 58 7.33 3.99 -2.60
N LEU A 59 8.17 4.20 -3.62
CA LEU A 59 9.22 5.24 -3.61
C LEU A 59 8.68 6.67 -3.59
N ARG A 60 7.42 6.89 -4.04
CA ARG A 60 6.74 8.20 -3.93
C ARG A 60 6.19 8.48 -2.53
N ASN A 61 6.03 7.42 -1.72
CA ASN A 61 5.46 7.47 -0.39
C ASN A 61 6.43 6.85 0.65
N PRO A 62 7.66 7.37 0.78
CA PRO A 62 8.66 6.82 1.69
C PRO A 62 8.22 6.94 3.15
N ILE A 63 8.56 5.94 3.97
CA ILE A 63 8.13 5.87 5.37
C ILE A 63 8.62 7.07 6.18
N GLU A 64 9.81 7.57 5.88
CA GLU A 64 10.43 8.72 6.55
C GLU A 64 9.61 9.98 6.36
N ARG A 65 9.11 10.21 5.13
CA ARG A 65 8.22 11.34 4.84
C ARG A 65 6.91 11.18 5.61
N ASN A 66 6.28 10.01 5.54
CA ASN A 66 4.99 9.76 6.18
C ASN A 66 5.08 9.95 7.70
N VAL A 67 6.12 9.41 8.34
CA VAL A 67 6.37 9.59 9.78
C VAL A 67 6.62 11.06 10.12
N SER A 68 7.40 11.77 9.31
CA SER A 68 7.66 13.21 9.53
C SER A 68 6.39 14.05 9.45
N GLU A 69 5.49 13.76 8.50
CA GLU A 69 4.19 14.44 8.38
C GLU A 69 3.30 14.16 9.60
N ILE A 70 3.26 12.93 10.09
CA ILE A 70 2.54 12.55 11.31
C ILE A 70 3.08 13.32 12.54
N VAL A 71 4.41 13.35 12.72
CA VAL A 71 5.04 14.08 13.84
C VAL A 71 4.69 15.56 13.79
N ARG A 72 4.79 16.20 12.60
CA ARG A 72 4.45 17.61 12.43
C ARG A 72 3.00 17.91 12.82
N LEU A 73 2.05 17.02 12.51
CA LEU A 73 0.66 17.18 12.90
C LEU A 73 0.49 17.21 14.42
N TYR A 74 1.21 16.35 15.15
CA TYR A 74 1.20 16.35 16.61
C TYR A 74 1.85 17.60 17.20
N GLU A 75 2.98 18.05 16.64
CA GLU A 75 3.67 19.26 17.09
C GLU A 75 2.82 20.53 16.88
N HIS A 76 2.08 20.64 15.77
CA HIS A 76 1.17 21.77 15.52
C HIS A 76 0.00 21.85 16.49
N ARG A 77 -0.35 20.74 17.15
CA ARG A 77 -1.47 20.65 18.10
C ARG A 77 -1.01 20.46 19.55
N ALA A 78 0.29 20.37 19.80
CA ALA A 78 0.81 20.34 21.15
C ALA A 78 0.37 21.63 21.87
N PRO A 79 -0.39 21.56 22.97
CA PRO A 79 -0.73 22.76 23.72
C PRO A 79 0.58 23.46 24.09
N ARG A 80 0.68 24.76 23.77
CA ARG A 80 1.78 25.60 24.26
C ARG A 80 1.88 25.34 25.76
N ARG A 81 2.99 24.74 26.21
CA ARG A 81 3.27 24.58 27.64
C ARG A 81 3.03 25.93 28.30
N LEU A 82 2.07 26.00 29.22
CA LEU A 82 2.01 27.05 30.22
C LEU A 82 3.30 26.92 31.03
N VAL A 83 4.28 27.75 30.68
CA VAL A 83 5.44 28.00 31.53
C VAL A 83 4.90 28.84 32.69
N ALA A 84 4.82 28.23 33.86
CA ALA A 84 4.67 28.91 35.14
C ALA A 84 6.05 29.11 35.75
#